data_AF-A0AAD6VL84-F1
#
_entry.id   AF-A0AAD6VL84-F1
#
_cell.length_a   1.000
_cell.length_b   1.000
_cell.length_c   1.000
_cell.angle_alpha   90.00
_cell.angle_beta   90.00
_cell.angle_gamma   90.00
#
_symmetry.space_group_name_H-M   'P 1'
#
loop_
_entity.id
_entity.type
_entity.pdbx_description
1 polymer ?
#
loop_
_entity_poly.entity_id
_entity_poly.type
_entity_poly.pdbx_seq_one_letter_code
_entity_poly.pdbx_strand_id
1 'polypeptide(L)'
;AREAGRRFALTKAMFIVDETVWTVEEDDDFDFANEFVSLDTQIQGQLRDILDALPDDIKSKRKQEWIAKSFGDGILGQRSSSAHRIRVQALPVLADNMADFDTSASRFEKFATFIGHQKATEQRSAYYDSLKAPILYDEWDGKIDLNHIFRGPMPLKVCASLIRGARGAVGLLEGRSKLPQGKCLQSQYKIKCVTPGTITISTVLAIYLHSADTQFVEIGDETTIDYGKRERQYRKRIIEGLQKRQTWARELLAYWNSIFF
;
A
#
# COMPACT_ATOMS: atom_id res chain seq x y z
N ALA A 1 -3.02 -20.27 -7.09
CA ALA A 1 -3.41 -18.90 -7.47
C ALA A 1 -3.83 -18.05 -6.26
N ARG A 2 -4.84 -18.44 -5.47
CA ARG A 2 -5.29 -17.64 -4.29
C ARG A 2 -4.21 -17.18 -3.32
N GLU A 3 -3.32 -18.08 -2.91
CA GLU A 3 -2.25 -17.72 -1.97
C GLU A 3 -1.22 -16.77 -2.60
N ALA A 4 -0.99 -16.89 -3.91
CA ALA A 4 -0.16 -15.94 -4.66
C ALA A 4 -0.81 -14.55 -4.71
N GLY A 5 -2.13 -14.48 -4.93
CA GLY A 5 -2.88 -13.24 -4.88
C GLY A 5 -2.82 -12.55 -3.51
N ARG A 6 -2.86 -13.32 -2.41
CA ARG A 6 -2.67 -12.78 -1.06
C ARG A 6 -1.28 -12.18 -0.86
N ARG A 7 -0.23 -12.89 -1.29
CA ARG A 7 1.14 -12.39 -1.21
C ARG A 7 1.32 -11.14 -2.08
N PHE A 8 0.80 -11.16 -3.30
CA PHE A 8 0.81 -10.04 -4.23
C PHE A 8 0.20 -8.78 -3.59
N ALA A 9 -0.95 -8.92 -2.92
CA ALA A 9 -1.63 -7.83 -2.21
C ALA A 9 -0.90 -7.31 -0.96
N LEU A 10 0.22 -7.92 -0.56
CA LEU A 10 1.09 -7.42 0.52
C LEU A 10 2.39 -6.81 0.01
N THR A 11 2.85 -7.21 -1.18
CA THR A 11 4.19 -6.89 -1.65
C THR A 11 4.25 -6.19 -3.00
N LYS A 12 3.15 -6.17 -3.76
CA LYS A 12 3.12 -5.63 -5.14
C LYS A 12 2.03 -4.57 -5.30
N ALA A 13 0.75 -4.96 -5.22
CA ALA A 13 -0.38 -4.03 -5.34
C ALA A 13 -1.67 -4.63 -4.74
N MET A 14 -2.56 -3.79 -4.21
CA MET A 14 -3.88 -4.20 -3.69
C MET A 14 -5.02 -4.09 -4.70
N PHE A 15 -4.77 -3.45 -5.84
CA PHE A 15 -5.76 -3.25 -6.89
C PHE A 15 -5.21 -3.74 -8.24
N ILE A 16 -6.06 -4.45 -8.99
CA ILE A 16 -5.79 -4.77 -10.39
C ILE A 16 -5.99 -3.48 -11.20
N VAL A 17 -5.04 -3.16 -12.07
CA VAL A 17 -5.07 -1.96 -12.93
C VAL A 17 -6.27 -2.02 -13.87
N ASP A 18 -6.44 -3.19 -14.50
CA ASP A 18 -7.49 -3.47 -15.47
C ASP A 18 -7.63 -5.00 -15.63
N GLU A 19 -8.85 -5.49 -15.83
CA GLU A 19 -9.14 -6.94 -15.96
C GLU A 19 -8.46 -7.57 -17.20
N THR A 20 -8.11 -6.76 -18.20
CA THR A 20 -7.35 -7.23 -19.38
C THR A 20 -5.96 -7.78 -19.04
N VAL A 21 -5.44 -7.52 -17.84
CA VAL A 21 -4.17 -8.12 -17.35
C VAL A 21 -4.18 -9.65 -17.43
N TRP A 22 -5.36 -10.27 -17.33
CA TRP A 22 -5.51 -11.73 -17.38
C TRP A 22 -5.46 -12.30 -18.78
N THR A 23 -5.76 -11.50 -19.80
CA THR A 23 -5.97 -11.98 -21.18
C THR A 23 -4.90 -11.51 -22.15
N VAL A 24 -4.25 -10.37 -21.86
CA VAL A 24 -3.21 -9.79 -22.72
C VAL A 24 -2.00 -10.72 -22.87
N GLU A 25 -1.37 -10.65 -24.04
CA GLU A 25 -0.07 -11.29 -24.25
C GLU A 25 1.06 -10.53 -23.57
N GLU A 26 2.10 -11.27 -23.24
CA GLU A 26 3.36 -10.66 -22.80
C GLU A 26 4.00 -9.97 -23.99
N ASP A 27 4.22 -8.67 -23.85
CA ASP A 27 5.05 -7.88 -24.76
C ASP A 27 6.54 -8.10 -24.45
N ASP A 28 7.25 -8.79 -25.35
CA ASP A 28 8.69 -9.09 -25.21
C ASP A 28 9.56 -7.82 -25.22
N ASP A 29 9.06 -6.72 -25.80
CA ASP A 29 9.74 -5.43 -25.88
C ASP A 29 9.39 -4.49 -24.71
N PHE A 30 8.65 -4.98 -23.71
CA PHE A 30 8.23 -4.18 -22.57
C PHE A 30 9.41 -3.67 -21.73
N ASP A 31 9.54 -2.35 -21.65
CA ASP A 31 10.49 -1.67 -20.78
C ASP A 31 9.82 -1.21 -19.47
N PHE A 32 10.31 -1.70 -18.34
CA PHE A 32 9.88 -1.26 -17.01
C PHE A 32 10.05 0.25 -16.78
N ALA A 33 10.97 0.93 -17.48
CA ALA A 33 11.09 2.38 -17.42
C ALA A 33 9.83 3.12 -17.89
N ASN A 34 9.03 2.46 -18.74
CA ASN A 34 7.80 3.01 -19.31
C ASN A 34 6.54 2.51 -18.62
N GLU A 35 6.63 1.69 -17.56
CA GLU A 35 5.50 1.03 -16.89
C GLU A 35 4.33 2.00 -16.63
N PHE A 36 4.61 3.23 -16.22
CA PHE A 36 3.59 4.21 -15.83
C PHE A 36 3.29 5.30 -16.87
N VAL A 37 3.61 5.07 -18.15
CA VAL A 37 3.38 6.01 -19.25
C VAL A 37 1.95 5.95 -19.77
N SER A 38 1.40 4.74 -20.00
CA SER A 38 0.04 4.52 -20.47
C SER A 38 -0.69 3.47 -19.62
N LEU A 39 -1.96 3.22 -19.93
CA LEU A 39 -2.70 2.11 -19.32
C LEU A 39 -2.12 0.76 -19.77
N ASP A 40 -1.81 0.61 -21.06
CA ASP A 40 -1.25 -0.63 -21.62
C ASP A 40 0.08 -1.00 -20.97
N THR A 41 0.98 -0.04 -20.77
CA THR A 41 2.26 -0.29 -20.08
C THR A 41 2.06 -0.64 -18.59
N GLN A 42 1.02 -0.10 -17.94
CA GLN A 42 0.70 -0.45 -16.55
C GLN A 42 0.14 -1.87 -16.47
N ILE A 43 -0.70 -2.26 -17.43
CA ILE A 43 -1.21 -3.63 -17.56
C ILE A 43 -0.03 -4.59 -17.77
N GLN A 44 0.88 -4.27 -18.69
CA GLN A 44 2.07 -5.09 -18.94
C GLN A 44 2.95 -5.19 -17.68
N GLY A 45 3.23 -4.09 -16.98
CA GLY A 45 3.99 -4.12 -15.72
C GLY A 45 3.34 -5.00 -14.65
N GLN A 46 2.03 -4.85 -14.45
CA GLN A 46 1.28 -5.66 -13.49
C GLN A 46 1.22 -7.14 -13.88
N LEU A 47 1.13 -7.46 -15.18
CA LEU A 47 1.22 -8.84 -15.67
C LEU A 47 2.53 -9.51 -15.23
N ARG A 48 3.68 -8.81 -15.33
CA ARG A 48 4.97 -9.38 -14.88
C ARG A 48 4.96 -9.60 -13.37
N ASP A 49 4.41 -8.67 -12.59
CA ASP A 49 4.28 -8.85 -11.14
C ASP A 49 3.36 -10.03 -10.76
N ILE A 50 2.29 -10.28 -11.54
CA ILE A 50 1.41 -11.44 -11.37
C ILE A 50 2.16 -12.74 -11.72
N LEU A 51 2.88 -12.76 -12.85
CA LEU A 51 3.68 -13.90 -13.28
C LEU A 51 4.80 -14.23 -12.28
N ASP A 52 5.47 -13.22 -11.72
CA ASP A 52 6.45 -13.38 -10.63
C ASP A 52 5.81 -13.99 -9.36
N ALA A 53 4.56 -13.64 -9.07
CA ALA A 53 3.84 -14.15 -7.91
C ALA A 53 3.29 -15.57 -8.09
N LEU A 54 2.91 -15.96 -9.31
CA LEU A 54 2.32 -17.26 -9.60
C LEU A 54 3.36 -18.41 -9.48
N PRO A 55 2.97 -19.57 -8.95
CA PRO A 55 3.75 -20.80 -9.06
C PRO A 55 4.01 -21.19 -10.53
N ASP A 56 5.21 -21.70 -10.83
CA ASP A 56 5.65 -22.01 -12.20
C ASP A 56 4.71 -22.98 -12.93
N ASP A 57 4.14 -23.95 -12.22
CA ASP A 57 3.23 -24.98 -12.74
C ASP A 57 1.88 -24.43 -13.23
N ILE A 58 1.53 -23.19 -12.86
CA ILE A 58 0.28 -22.55 -13.26
C ILE A 58 0.45 -21.25 -14.05
N LYS A 59 1.69 -20.76 -14.28
CA LYS A 59 1.94 -19.54 -15.07
C LYS A 59 1.40 -19.64 -16.50
N SER A 60 1.64 -20.77 -17.16
CA SER A 60 1.12 -21.03 -18.52
C SER A 60 -0.40 -21.07 -18.60
N LYS A 61 -1.07 -21.28 -17.45
CA LYS A 61 -2.53 -21.33 -17.33
C LYS A 61 -3.15 -19.99 -16.91
N ARG A 62 -2.38 -18.90 -16.82
CA ARG A 62 -2.86 -17.60 -16.28
C ARG A 62 -4.17 -17.11 -16.88
N LYS A 63 -4.38 -17.36 -18.18
CA LYS A 63 -5.56 -16.93 -18.94
C LYS A 63 -6.82 -17.74 -18.65
N GLN A 64 -6.68 -18.85 -17.93
CA GLN A 64 -7.84 -19.64 -17.52
C GLN A 64 -8.61 -18.85 -16.46
N GLU A 65 -9.91 -18.70 -16.66
CA GLU A 65 -10.79 -17.87 -15.81
C GLU A 65 -10.67 -18.23 -14.32
N TRP A 66 -10.51 -19.51 -13.99
CA TRP A 66 -10.36 -19.95 -12.60
C TRP A 66 -9.07 -19.47 -11.95
N ILE A 67 -7.98 -19.21 -12.71
CA ILE A 67 -6.75 -18.62 -12.19
C ILE A 67 -7.01 -17.16 -11.83
N ALA A 68 -7.56 -16.38 -12.77
CA ALA A 68 -7.89 -14.98 -12.57
C ALA A 68 -8.81 -14.80 -11.35
N LYS A 69 -9.91 -15.56 -11.30
CA LYS A 69 -10.85 -15.57 -10.17
C LYS A 69 -10.17 -15.96 -8.86
N SER A 70 -9.42 -17.06 -8.84
CA SER A 70 -8.76 -17.54 -7.62
C SER A 70 -7.70 -16.54 -7.11
N PHE A 71 -6.93 -15.92 -8.00
CA PHE A 71 -5.94 -14.90 -7.64
C PHE A 71 -6.62 -13.62 -7.16
N GLY A 72 -7.66 -13.16 -7.86
CA GLY A 72 -8.51 -12.02 -7.47
C GLY A 72 -9.15 -12.21 -6.09
N ASP A 73 -9.70 -13.39 -5.80
CA ASP A 73 -10.21 -13.77 -4.47
C ASP A 73 -9.10 -13.72 -3.40
N GLY A 74 -7.86 -13.98 -3.80
CA GLY A 74 -6.67 -13.83 -2.97
C GLY A 74 -6.40 -12.37 -2.61
N ILE A 75 -6.35 -11.51 -3.63
CA ILE A 75 -6.16 -10.06 -3.46
C ILE A 75 -7.28 -9.48 -2.59
N LEU A 76 -8.55 -9.73 -2.96
CA LEU A 76 -9.72 -9.22 -2.25
C LEU A 76 -9.74 -9.69 -0.79
N GLY A 77 -9.49 -10.98 -0.57
CA GLY A 77 -9.41 -11.55 0.77
C GLY A 77 -8.30 -10.92 1.61
N GLN A 78 -7.13 -10.65 1.02
CA GLN A 78 -6.04 -9.98 1.72
C GLN A 78 -6.34 -8.51 1.99
N ARG A 79 -6.95 -7.78 1.05
CA ARG A 79 -7.35 -6.38 1.21
C ARG A 79 -8.33 -6.21 2.37
N SER A 80 -9.40 -7.02 2.37
CA SER A 80 -10.40 -7.04 3.46
C SER A 80 -9.77 -7.42 4.81
N SER A 81 -8.93 -8.46 4.82
CA SER A 81 -8.21 -8.87 6.04
C SER A 81 -7.28 -7.78 6.57
N SER A 82 -6.60 -7.04 5.68
CA SER A 82 -5.68 -5.95 6.03
C SER A 82 -6.43 -4.76 6.63
N ALA A 83 -7.54 -4.35 6.00
CA ALA A 83 -8.41 -3.29 6.48
C ALA A 83 -9.00 -3.62 7.87
N HIS A 84 -9.51 -4.85 8.04
CA HIS A 84 -10.01 -5.31 9.34
C HIS A 84 -8.89 -5.35 10.39
N ARG A 85 -7.70 -5.85 10.02
CA ARG A 85 -6.56 -5.93 10.93
C ARG A 85 -6.16 -4.56 11.47
N ILE A 86 -6.07 -3.53 10.63
CA ILE A 86 -5.62 -2.21 11.09
C ILE A 86 -6.70 -1.43 11.85
N ARG A 87 -7.98 -1.55 11.46
CA ARG A 87 -9.07 -0.80 12.11
C ARG A 87 -9.70 -1.50 13.32
N VAL A 88 -9.51 -2.82 13.47
CA VAL A 88 -10.10 -3.57 14.59
C VAL A 88 -9.02 -4.18 15.48
N GLN A 89 -8.10 -4.95 14.91
CA GLN A 89 -7.16 -5.74 15.71
C GLN A 89 -5.97 -4.93 16.22
N ALA A 90 -5.45 -4.04 15.38
CA ALA A 90 -4.25 -3.24 15.68
C ALA A 90 -4.60 -1.82 16.15
N LEU A 91 -5.84 -1.35 15.96
CA LEU A 91 -6.23 0.01 16.32
C LEU A 91 -5.86 0.41 17.76
N PRO A 92 -6.04 -0.45 18.80
CA PRO A 92 -5.63 -0.10 20.18
C PRO A 92 -4.13 0.17 20.37
N VAL A 93 -3.29 -0.28 19.43
CA VAL A 93 -1.84 -0.05 19.41
C VAL A 93 -1.47 1.09 18.47
N LEU A 94 -2.28 1.34 17.45
CA LEU A 94 -2.03 2.36 16.44
C LEU A 94 -2.54 3.74 16.86
N ALA A 95 -3.66 3.78 17.59
CA ALA A 95 -4.32 5.00 18.01
C ALA A 95 -3.76 5.51 19.34
N ASP A 96 -3.43 6.80 19.38
CA ASP A 96 -3.11 7.49 20.65
C ASP A 96 -4.39 7.73 21.47
N ASN A 97 -5.51 7.99 20.80
CA ASN A 97 -6.84 8.11 21.39
C ASN A 97 -7.85 7.33 20.54
N MET A 98 -8.48 6.31 21.13
CA MET A 98 -9.48 5.48 20.45
C MET A 98 -10.73 6.28 20.03
N ALA A 99 -11.14 7.27 20.84
CA ALA A 99 -12.35 8.06 20.57
C ALA A 99 -12.26 8.86 19.25
N ASP A 100 -11.04 9.20 18.82
CA ASP A 100 -10.79 9.88 17.54
C ASP A 100 -11.16 8.97 16.33
N PHE A 101 -11.30 7.66 16.54
CA PHE A 101 -11.60 6.66 15.50
C PHE A 101 -13.02 6.09 15.54
N ASP A 102 -13.82 6.42 16.55
CA ASP A 102 -15.14 5.81 16.79
C ASP A 102 -16.13 6.03 15.64
N THR A 103 -16.13 7.23 15.05
CA THR A 103 -17.05 7.59 13.97
C THR A 103 -16.33 8.18 12.76
N SER A 104 -16.99 8.13 11.60
CA SER A 104 -16.51 8.80 10.39
C SER A 104 -16.31 10.30 10.58
N ALA A 105 -17.21 10.94 11.32
CA ALA A 105 -17.12 12.37 11.64
C ALA A 105 -15.91 12.68 12.52
N SER A 106 -15.69 11.89 13.59
CA SER A 106 -14.54 12.03 14.48
C SER A 106 -13.22 11.90 13.70
N ARG A 107 -13.13 10.90 12.81
CA ARG A 107 -11.94 10.70 11.97
C ARG A 107 -11.71 11.87 11.01
N PHE A 108 -12.78 12.38 10.39
CA PHE A 108 -12.68 13.54 9.51
C PHE A 108 -12.20 14.77 10.28
N GLU A 109 -12.84 15.11 11.39
CA GLU A 109 -12.50 16.27 12.22
C GLU A 109 -11.04 16.23 12.68
N LYS A 110 -10.58 15.06 13.13
CA LYS A 110 -9.22 14.90 13.65
C LYS A 110 -8.16 14.82 12.56
N PHE A 111 -8.43 14.07 11.49
CA PHE A 111 -7.37 13.60 10.59
C PHE A 111 -7.48 14.06 9.14
N ALA A 112 -8.54 14.76 8.73
CA ALA A 112 -8.70 15.17 7.33
C ALA A 112 -7.44 15.87 6.79
N THR A 113 -6.94 16.90 7.47
CA THR A 113 -5.71 17.60 7.09
C THR A 113 -4.49 16.67 7.12
N PHE A 114 -4.41 15.78 8.11
CA PHE A 114 -3.30 14.82 8.28
C PHE A 114 -3.17 13.86 7.09
N ILE A 115 -4.29 13.52 6.44
CA ILE A 115 -4.32 12.68 5.23
C ILE A 115 -4.44 13.47 3.91
N GLY A 116 -4.24 14.79 3.98
CA GLY A 116 -4.08 15.67 2.82
C GLY A 116 -5.34 16.40 2.35
N HIS A 117 -6.40 16.46 3.17
CA HIS A 117 -7.58 17.25 2.85
C HIS A 117 -7.23 18.74 2.69
N GLN A 118 -7.62 19.30 1.55
CA GLN A 118 -7.56 20.71 1.23
C GLN A 118 -8.99 21.24 1.24
N LYS A 119 -9.22 22.28 2.04
CA LYS A 119 -10.53 22.93 2.11
C LYS A 119 -10.91 23.53 0.77
N ALA A 120 -12.21 23.64 0.52
CA ALA A 120 -12.72 24.33 -0.65
C ALA A 120 -12.24 25.78 -0.69
N THR A 121 -12.01 26.26 -1.90
CA THR A 121 -11.73 27.67 -2.23
C THR A 121 -12.79 28.13 -3.22
N GLU A 122 -12.85 29.43 -3.52
CA GLU A 122 -13.78 29.95 -4.53
C GLU A 122 -13.61 29.29 -5.92
N GLN A 123 -12.38 28.88 -6.25
CA GLN A 123 -12.03 28.33 -7.56
C GLN A 123 -12.02 26.79 -7.61
N ARG A 124 -12.06 26.11 -6.45
CA ARG A 124 -11.88 24.66 -6.38
C ARG A 124 -12.57 24.05 -5.17
N SER A 125 -13.39 23.03 -5.41
CA SER A 125 -14.00 22.20 -4.37
C SER A 125 -12.96 21.55 -3.48
N ALA A 126 -13.36 21.19 -2.25
CA ALA A 126 -12.50 20.46 -1.33
C ALA A 126 -12.01 19.15 -1.98
N TYR A 127 -10.77 18.78 -1.72
CA TYR A 127 -10.15 17.60 -2.30
C TYR A 127 -9.06 17.07 -1.40
N TYR A 128 -8.63 15.82 -1.60
CA TYR A 128 -7.47 15.28 -0.90
C TYR A 128 -6.25 15.28 -1.82
N ASP A 129 -5.24 16.06 -1.48
CA ASP A 129 -3.94 16.05 -2.17
C ASP A 129 -3.18 14.78 -1.77
N SER A 130 -2.66 14.05 -2.76
CA SER A 130 -1.99 12.78 -2.51
C SER A 130 -0.56 12.96 -1.99
N LEU A 131 0.09 14.11 -2.20
CA LEU A 131 1.47 14.33 -1.78
C LEU A 131 1.58 15.36 -0.66
N LYS A 132 0.61 16.26 -0.51
CA LYS A 132 0.52 17.19 0.62
C LYS A 132 -0.28 16.59 1.78
N ALA A 133 0.12 15.40 2.20
CA ALA A 133 -0.48 14.68 3.32
C ALA A 133 0.58 14.44 4.40
N PRO A 134 0.51 15.12 5.56
CA PRO A 134 1.50 14.98 6.63
C PRO A 134 1.77 13.53 7.06
N ILE A 135 0.77 12.64 6.98
CA ILE A 135 0.90 11.20 7.30
C ILE A 135 2.02 10.48 6.52
N LEU A 136 2.42 11.01 5.36
CA LEU A 136 3.47 10.43 4.54
C LEU A 136 4.86 10.68 5.11
N TYR A 137 5.04 11.72 5.92
CA TYR A 137 6.36 12.25 6.26
C TYR A 137 6.71 11.95 7.72
N ASP A 138 7.98 11.68 8.00
CA ASP A 138 8.53 11.71 9.36
C ASP A 138 8.71 13.16 9.84
N GLU A 139 9.04 14.07 8.92
CA GLU A 139 9.11 15.53 9.15
C GLU A 139 8.26 16.28 8.12
N TRP A 140 7.29 17.07 8.58
CA TRP A 140 6.39 17.84 7.72
C TRP A 140 6.42 19.33 8.08
N ASP A 141 6.94 20.16 7.16
CA ASP A 141 7.01 21.61 7.29
C ASP A 141 5.99 22.35 6.38
N GLY A 142 5.11 21.61 5.69
CA GLY A 142 4.19 22.15 4.70
C GLY A 142 4.65 22.00 3.24
N LYS A 143 5.87 21.52 2.99
CA LYS A 143 6.44 21.34 1.64
C LYS A 143 6.77 19.88 1.36
N ILE A 144 6.72 19.54 0.07
CA ILE A 144 7.06 18.19 -0.38
C ILE A 144 8.58 18.03 -0.32
N ASP A 145 9.06 17.28 0.67
CA ASP A 145 10.45 16.83 0.75
C ASP A 145 10.56 15.34 0.43
N LEU A 146 11.34 15.01 -0.62
CA LEU A 146 11.56 13.64 -1.07
C LEU A 146 12.40 12.81 -0.09
N ASN A 147 13.20 13.43 0.75
CA ASN A 147 14.00 12.72 1.75
C ASN A 147 13.16 12.26 2.93
N HIS A 148 12.02 12.92 3.18
CA HIS A 148 11.12 12.63 4.30
C HIS A 148 9.84 11.90 3.86
N ILE A 149 9.48 11.94 2.58
CA ILE A 149 8.27 11.28 2.08
C ILE A 149 8.33 9.74 2.24
N PHE A 150 7.18 9.16 2.58
CA PHE A 150 6.98 7.74 2.89
C PHE A 150 7.76 7.22 4.10
N ARG A 151 8.29 8.11 4.94
CA ARG A 151 8.94 7.76 6.21
C ARG A 151 8.05 7.98 7.43
N GLY A 152 6.80 8.39 7.22
CA GLY A 152 5.84 8.62 8.29
C GLY A 152 5.73 7.45 9.28
N PRO A 153 5.65 7.73 10.61
CA PRO A 153 5.54 6.67 11.62
C PRO A 153 4.33 5.76 11.42
N MET A 154 3.22 6.30 10.93
CA MET A 154 1.98 5.55 10.77
C MET A 154 2.05 4.48 9.65
N PRO A 155 2.50 4.78 8.42
CA PRO A 155 2.83 3.76 7.42
C PRO A 155 3.71 2.61 7.95
N LEU A 156 4.74 2.91 8.76
CA LEU A 156 5.61 1.89 9.37
C LEU A 156 4.85 1.02 10.37
N LYS A 157 4.08 1.62 11.29
CA LYS A 157 3.25 0.89 12.26
C LYS A 157 2.20 0.01 11.55
N VAL A 158 1.60 0.51 10.47
CA VAL A 158 0.67 -0.25 9.62
C VAL A 158 1.39 -1.43 8.99
N CYS A 159 2.55 -1.22 8.36
CA CYS A 159 3.33 -2.31 7.76
C CYS A 159 3.63 -3.40 8.79
N ALA A 160 4.15 -3.02 9.96
CA ALA A 160 4.40 -3.94 11.07
C ALA A 160 3.14 -4.74 11.44
N SER A 161 2.00 -4.06 11.58
CA SER A 161 0.72 -4.71 11.86
C SER A 161 0.32 -5.72 10.79
N LEU A 162 0.57 -5.41 9.51
CA LEU A 162 0.26 -6.30 8.40
C LEU A 162 1.15 -7.54 8.38
N ILE A 163 2.47 -7.38 8.43
CA ILE A 163 3.39 -8.51 8.23
C ILE A 163 3.66 -9.31 9.52
N ARG A 164 3.53 -8.67 10.68
CA ARG A 164 3.87 -9.23 12.01
C ARG A 164 2.69 -9.30 12.99
N GLY A 165 1.52 -8.78 12.62
CA GLY A 165 0.35 -8.69 13.51
C GLY A 165 0.42 -7.49 14.47
N ALA A 166 -0.65 -7.24 15.22
CA ALA A 166 -0.80 -6.05 16.07
C ALA A 166 0.37 -5.85 17.07
N ARG A 167 0.87 -6.93 17.69
CA ARG A 167 2.04 -6.87 18.59
C ARG A 167 3.35 -6.55 17.87
N GLY A 168 3.42 -6.81 16.57
CA GLY A 168 4.56 -6.42 15.75
C GLY A 168 4.78 -4.91 15.69
N ALA A 169 3.70 -4.13 15.71
CA ALA A 169 3.79 -2.67 15.78
C ALA A 169 4.37 -2.19 17.12
N VAL A 170 3.97 -2.82 18.24
CA VAL A 170 4.55 -2.54 19.58
C VAL A 170 6.05 -2.79 19.59
N GLY A 171 6.49 -3.96 19.11
CA GLY A 171 7.91 -4.32 19.09
C GLY A 171 8.77 -3.34 18.29
N LEU A 172 8.25 -2.86 17.16
CA LEU A 172 8.92 -1.85 16.33
C LEU A 172 9.06 -0.51 17.06
N LEU A 173 8.01 -0.07 17.78
CA LEU A 173 8.02 1.19 18.56
C LEU A 173 8.95 1.13 19.78
N GLU A 174 9.17 -0.06 20.33
CA GLU A 174 10.05 -0.26 21.49
C GLU A 174 11.52 -0.49 21.08
N GLY A 175 11.87 -0.36 19.80
CA GLY A 175 13.21 -0.72 19.30
C GLY A 175 13.54 -2.21 19.45
N ARG A 176 12.53 -3.04 19.74
CA ARG A 176 12.67 -4.48 19.93
C ARG A 176 12.44 -5.14 18.58
N SER A 177 13.55 -5.44 17.88
CA SER A 177 13.57 -6.24 16.64
C SER A 177 13.09 -7.70 16.82
N LYS A 178 12.30 -8.00 17.86
CA LYS A 178 11.80 -9.34 18.09
C LYS A 178 10.71 -9.63 17.07
N LEU A 179 11.04 -10.50 16.12
CA LEU A 179 10.07 -11.23 15.31
C LEU A 179 8.94 -11.74 16.24
N PRO A 180 7.67 -11.61 15.84
CA PRO A 180 6.57 -12.12 16.63
C PRO A 180 6.79 -13.59 17.00
N GLN A 181 6.50 -13.96 18.25
CA GLN A 181 6.45 -15.37 18.62
C GLN A 181 5.28 -16.02 17.87
N GLY A 182 5.58 -16.80 16.82
CA GLY A 182 4.61 -17.55 16.03
C GLY A 182 4.71 -17.36 14.52
N LYS A 183 3.85 -18.06 13.78
CA LYS A 183 3.73 -17.90 12.32
C LYS A 183 3.06 -16.56 12.01
N CYS A 184 3.74 -15.69 11.28
CA CYS A 184 3.20 -14.42 10.80
C CYS A 184 3.27 -14.36 9.27
N LEU A 185 2.67 -13.34 8.65
CA LEU A 185 2.68 -13.22 7.19
C LEU A 185 4.11 -13.03 6.66
N GLN A 186 4.99 -12.37 7.42
CA GLN A 186 6.42 -12.25 7.07
C GLN A 186 7.06 -13.63 6.89
N SER A 187 6.91 -14.54 7.86
CA SER A 187 7.50 -15.89 7.79
C SER A 187 6.77 -16.82 6.83
N GLN A 188 5.43 -16.73 6.76
CA GLN A 188 4.61 -17.49 5.82
C GLN A 188 4.95 -17.19 4.36
N TYR A 189 5.13 -15.91 4.02
CA TYR A 189 5.44 -15.47 2.65
C TYR A 189 6.93 -15.28 2.37
N LYS A 190 7.80 -15.62 3.33
CA LYS A 190 9.26 -15.47 3.22
C LYS A 190 9.65 -14.05 2.76
N ILE A 191 8.97 -13.04 3.31
CA ILE A 191 9.29 -11.63 3.03
C ILE A 191 10.63 -11.34 3.70
N LYS A 192 11.64 -10.98 2.90
CA LYS A 192 13.03 -10.75 3.33
C LYS A 192 13.50 -9.30 3.17
N CYS A 193 12.74 -8.51 2.43
CA CYS A 193 13.01 -7.11 2.20
C CYS A 193 11.70 -6.36 1.95
N VAL A 194 11.74 -5.05 2.12
CA VAL A 194 10.67 -4.15 1.74
C VAL A 194 10.75 -3.87 0.23
N THR A 195 9.59 -3.92 -0.44
CA THR A 195 9.44 -3.53 -1.85
C THR A 195 8.74 -2.17 -1.94
N PRO A 196 8.83 -1.47 -3.10
CA PRO A 196 7.99 -0.30 -3.36
C PRO A 196 6.50 -0.57 -3.10
N GLY A 197 5.98 -1.73 -3.54
CA GLY A 197 4.61 -2.13 -3.28
C GLY A 197 4.26 -2.20 -1.79
N THR A 198 5.11 -2.80 -0.95
CA THR A 198 4.88 -2.85 0.50
C THR A 198 4.79 -1.45 1.13
N ILE A 199 5.65 -0.51 0.71
CA ILE A 199 5.61 0.88 1.19
C ILE A 199 4.30 1.55 0.81
N THR A 200 3.89 1.44 -0.46
CA THR A 200 2.69 2.11 -0.98
C THR A 200 1.42 1.53 -0.39
N ILE A 201 1.34 0.21 -0.26
CA ILE A 201 0.23 -0.50 0.38
C ILE A 201 0.06 -0.03 1.82
N SER A 202 1.16 -0.02 2.59
CA SER A 202 1.13 0.38 4.00
C SER A 202 0.74 1.86 4.15
N THR A 203 1.19 2.70 3.23
CA THR A 203 0.86 4.13 3.18
C THR A 203 -0.62 4.36 2.88
N VAL A 204 -1.16 3.69 1.86
CA VAL A 204 -2.58 3.81 1.48
C VAL A 204 -3.49 3.28 2.58
N LEU A 205 -3.11 2.18 3.23
CA LEU A 205 -3.84 1.65 4.39
C LEU A 205 -3.74 2.58 5.61
N ALA A 206 -2.63 3.27 5.82
CA ALA A 206 -2.51 4.30 6.86
C ALA A 206 -3.44 5.49 6.58
N ILE A 207 -3.55 5.92 5.32
CA ILE A 207 -4.52 6.95 4.91
C ILE A 207 -5.94 6.47 5.17
N TYR A 208 -6.28 5.24 4.74
CA TYR A 208 -7.60 4.67 4.99
C TYR A 208 -7.90 4.54 6.49
N LEU A 209 -6.96 4.08 7.31
CA LEU A 209 -7.13 4.00 8.77
C LEU A 209 -7.67 5.31 9.37
N HIS A 210 -7.19 6.45 8.85
CA HIS A 210 -7.53 7.80 9.32
C HIS A 210 -8.62 8.48 8.48
N SER A 211 -9.12 7.84 7.42
CA SER A 211 -10.15 8.43 6.56
C SER A 211 -11.55 8.30 7.16
N ALA A 212 -12.46 9.15 6.70
CA ALA A 212 -13.87 9.08 7.09
C ALA A 212 -14.59 7.86 6.50
N ASP A 213 -14.03 7.20 5.48
CA ASP A 213 -14.65 6.05 4.82
C ASP A 213 -14.88 4.91 5.81
N THR A 214 -15.92 4.11 5.61
CA THR A 214 -16.22 2.95 6.46
C THR A 214 -15.61 1.66 5.93
N GLN A 215 -15.42 1.56 4.61
CA GLN A 215 -14.89 0.39 3.92
C GLN A 215 -13.66 0.73 3.08
N PHE A 216 -12.76 -0.25 2.96
CA PHE A 216 -11.58 -0.14 2.10
C PHE A 216 -11.86 -0.75 0.72
N VAL A 217 -12.48 0.07 -0.12
CA VAL A 217 -12.72 -0.18 -1.54
C VAL A 217 -11.79 0.70 -2.39
N GLU A 218 -11.85 0.60 -3.72
CA GLU A 218 -10.94 1.37 -4.59
C GLU A 218 -11.18 2.87 -4.52
N ILE A 219 -12.46 3.29 -4.48
CA ILE A 219 -12.86 4.69 -4.31
C ILE A 219 -13.67 4.78 -3.02
N GLY A 220 -13.21 5.57 -2.05
CA GLY A 220 -13.90 5.74 -0.78
C GLY A 220 -15.27 6.42 -0.94
N ASP A 221 -16.29 5.86 -0.29
CA ASP A 221 -17.68 6.34 -0.41
C ASP A 221 -17.89 7.73 0.22
N GLU A 222 -17.16 8.06 1.29
CA GLU A 222 -17.32 9.32 2.03
C GLU A 222 -16.31 10.37 1.58
N THR A 223 -15.04 9.96 1.42
CA THR A 223 -13.94 10.87 1.11
C THR A 223 -13.72 11.04 -0.39
N THR A 224 -14.30 10.17 -1.22
CA THR A 224 -14.03 10.05 -2.67
C THR A 224 -12.56 9.81 -3.02
N ILE A 225 -11.73 9.40 -2.04
CA ILE A 225 -10.33 9.08 -2.26
C ILE A 225 -10.24 7.84 -3.14
N ASP A 226 -9.63 7.99 -4.33
CA ASP A 226 -9.24 6.88 -5.18
C ASP A 226 -7.94 6.25 -4.66
N TYR A 227 -8.09 5.25 -3.81
CA TYR A 227 -7.01 4.52 -3.16
C TYR A 227 -6.17 3.73 -4.17
N GLY A 228 -6.79 3.16 -5.21
CA GLY A 228 -6.09 2.45 -6.28
C GLY A 228 -5.18 3.39 -7.08
N LYS A 229 -5.68 4.55 -7.48
CA LYS A 229 -4.89 5.58 -8.15
C LYS A 229 -3.79 6.14 -7.25
N ARG A 230 -4.05 6.35 -5.96
CA ARG A 230 -3.01 6.79 -4.99
C ARG A 230 -1.90 5.76 -4.85
N GLU A 231 -2.24 4.48 -4.73
CA GLU A 231 -1.25 3.40 -4.69
C GLU A 231 -0.36 3.44 -5.93
N ARG A 232 -0.95 3.50 -7.13
CA ARG A 232 -0.22 3.57 -8.40
C ARG A 232 0.65 4.83 -8.49
N GLN A 233 0.16 5.98 -8.07
CA GLN A 233 0.91 7.24 -8.07
C GLN A 233 2.14 7.16 -7.15
N TYR A 234 1.99 6.61 -5.94
CA TYR A 234 3.11 6.44 -5.02
C TYR A 234 4.12 5.43 -5.55
N ARG A 235 3.64 4.31 -6.12
CA ARG A 235 4.50 3.25 -6.67
C ARG A 235 5.31 3.79 -7.85
N LYS A 236 4.66 4.52 -8.76
CA LYS A 236 5.30 5.27 -9.86
C LYS A 236 6.44 6.14 -9.34
N ARG A 237 6.18 6.96 -8.32
CA ARG A 237 7.19 7.90 -7.81
C ARG A 237 8.43 7.19 -7.25
N ILE A 238 8.24 6.10 -6.50
CA ILE A 238 9.35 5.32 -5.96
C ILE A 238 10.12 4.62 -7.08
N ILE A 239 9.42 3.95 -8.00
CA ILE A 239 10.05 3.20 -9.11
C ILE A 239 10.83 4.13 -10.03
N GLU A 240 10.25 5.27 -10.44
CA GLU A 240 10.96 6.25 -11.25
C GLU A 240 12.20 6.80 -10.53
N GLY A 241 12.11 7.04 -9.22
CA GLY A 241 13.24 7.46 -8.41
C GLY A 241 14.37 6.42 -8.42
N LEU A 242 14.04 5.14 -8.29
CA LEU A 242 15.00 4.04 -8.34
C LEU A 242 15.64 3.91 -9.74
N GLN A 243 14.84 3.96 -10.80
CA GLN A 243 15.31 3.87 -12.20
C GLN A 243 16.23 5.03 -12.56
N LYS A 244 15.85 6.26 -12.15
CA LYS A 244 16.67 7.47 -12.30
C LYS A 244 17.82 7.54 -11.30
N ARG A 245 18.05 6.48 -10.53
CA ARG A 245 19.18 6.38 -9.59
C ARG A 245 19.19 7.51 -8.55
N GLN A 246 18.03 8.05 -8.19
CA GLN A 246 17.91 9.13 -7.20
C GLN A 246 18.20 8.62 -5.79
N THR A 247 18.97 9.40 -5.02
CA THR A 247 19.44 9.01 -3.69
C THR A 247 18.28 8.76 -2.72
N TRP A 248 17.29 9.66 -2.68
CA TRP A 248 16.14 9.56 -1.77
C TRP A 248 15.39 8.22 -1.87
N ALA A 249 15.23 7.67 -3.08
CA ALA A 249 14.47 6.45 -3.31
C ALA A 249 15.22 5.21 -2.81
N ARG A 250 16.56 5.19 -2.96
CA ARG A 250 17.40 4.10 -2.44
C ARG A 250 17.49 4.17 -0.92
N GLU A 251 17.67 5.38 -0.39
CA GLU A 251 17.67 5.61 1.05
C GLU A 251 16.33 5.29 1.69
N LEU A 252 15.20 5.54 1.00
CA LEU A 252 13.89 5.13 1.46
C LEU A 252 13.81 3.60 1.62
N LEU A 253 14.25 2.83 0.62
CA LEU A 253 14.29 1.37 0.74
C LEU A 253 15.25 0.91 1.84
N ALA A 254 16.43 1.53 1.96
CA ALA A 254 17.39 1.20 3.01
C ALA A 254 16.84 1.50 4.41
N TYR A 255 16.17 2.64 4.59
CA TYR A 255 15.51 3.06 5.83
C TYR A 255 14.45 2.04 6.24
N TRP A 256 13.51 1.73 5.34
CA TRP A 256 12.48 0.72 5.62
C TRP A 256 13.09 -0.65 5.92
N ASN A 257 14.09 -1.10 5.16
CA ASN A 257 14.76 -2.35 5.45
C ASN A 257 15.43 -2.32 6.83
N SER A 258 16.17 -1.28 7.21
CA SER A 258 16.83 -1.19 8.52
C SER A 258 15.88 -1.29 9.72
N ILE A 259 14.60 -0.97 9.52
CA ILE A 259 13.55 -1.09 10.53
C ILE A 259 12.98 -2.52 10.60
N PHE A 260 12.90 -3.22 9.46
CA PHE A 260 12.22 -4.51 9.35
C PHE A 260 13.15 -5.72 9.17
N PHE A 261 14.37 -5.58 8.69
CA PHE A 261 15.24 -6.67 8.26
C PHE A 261 16.70 -6.41 8.62
#